data_AF-A0A8S3X885-F1
#
_entry.id   AF-A0A8S3X885-F1
#
_cell.length_a   1.000
_cell.length_b   1.000
_cell.length_c   1.000
_cell.angle_alpha   90.00
_cell.angle_beta   90.00
_cell.angle_gamma   90.00
#
_symmetry.space_group_name_H-M   'P 1'
#
loop_
_entity.id
_entity.type
_entity.pdbx_description
1 polymer ?
#
loop_
_entity_poly.entity_id
_entity_poly.type
_entity_poly.pdbx_seq_one_letter_code
_entity_poly.pdbx_strand_id
1 'polypeptide(L)'
;MDHRLVVIKLNLRVPRPCRSERSKQIRLNLERLQDTNTRAKYAETLSTALQPLDLKSGEMNTVWESLSSHVLDTAKSTLGLRVRKHEDWFYDNDGVLTDAIDKHRRLLKQHSRTHQSGSVKELRHSDLELRKLARQAKDKWWQEKARQMQWLADTNQLGEFYAEV
;
A
#
# COMPACT_ATOMS: atom_id res chain seq x y z
N MET A 1 -53.49 43.22 -15.55
CA MET A 1 -53.28 41.93 -14.86
C MET A 1 -51.78 41.79 -14.68
N ASP A 2 -51.26 42.25 -13.54
CA ASP A 2 -49.82 42.25 -13.28
C ASP A 2 -49.39 40.88 -12.74
N HIS A 3 -48.51 40.20 -13.48
CA HIS A 3 -47.88 38.96 -13.03
C HIS A 3 -46.54 39.32 -12.37
N ARG A 4 -46.49 39.31 -11.04
CA ARG A 4 -45.23 39.50 -10.30
C ARG A 4 -44.52 38.16 -10.17
N LEU A 5 -43.34 38.05 -10.79
CA LEU A 5 -42.44 36.92 -10.58
C LEU A 5 -41.67 37.12 -9.27
N VAL A 6 -41.82 36.16 -8.36
CA VAL A 6 -40.99 36.07 -7.15
C VAL A 6 -39.79 35.19 -7.49
N VAL A 7 -38.60 35.80 -7.59
CA VAL A 7 -37.36 35.06 -7.79
C VAL A 7 -36.71 34.84 -6.44
N ILE A 8 -36.52 33.57 -6.06
CA ILE A 8 -35.80 33.19 -4.85
C ILE A 8 -34.43 32.66 -5.25
N LYS A 9 -33.37 33.20 -4.64
CA LYS A 9 -31.99 32.75 -4.85
C LYS A 9 -31.58 31.87 -3.67
N LEU A 10 -31.59 30.55 -3.89
CA LEU A 10 -31.19 29.58 -2.87
C LEU A 10 -29.74 29.17 -3.08
N ASN A 11 -28.98 29.06 -1.99
CA ASN A 11 -27.59 28.59 -2.00
C ASN A 11 -27.52 27.21 -1.36
N LEU A 12 -27.89 26.18 -2.12
CA LEU A 12 -27.94 24.80 -1.65
C LEU A 12 -26.54 24.20 -1.65
N ARG A 13 -26.00 23.91 -0.46
CA ARG A 13 -24.76 23.13 -0.32
C ARG A 13 -25.12 21.66 -0.16
N VAL A 14 -24.87 20.86 -1.20
CA VAL A 14 -24.97 19.40 -1.09
C VAL A 14 -23.74 18.91 -0.32
N PRO A 15 -23.89 18.30 0.87
CA PRO A 15 -22.76 17.72 1.58
C PRO A 15 -22.12 16.64 0.71
N ARG A 16 -20.78 16.57 0.69
CA ARG A 16 -20.08 15.54 -0.06
C ARG A 16 -20.55 14.17 0.46
N PRO A 17 -20.89 13.21 -0.42
CA PRO A 17 -21.19 11.87 0.02
C PRO A 17 -19.94 11.29 0.71
N CYS A 18 -19.96 11.25 2.03
CA CYS A 18 -18.95 10.54 2.80
C CYS A 18 -19.13 9.06 2.48
N ARG A 19 -18.19 8.47 1.73
CA ARG A 19 -18.11 7.01 1.63
C ARG A 19 -17.89 6.49 3.05
N SER A 20 -18.73 5.56 3.51
CA SER A 20 -18.45 4.86 4.76
C SER A 20 -17.02 4.30 4.69
N GLU A 21 -16.27 4.41 5.78
CA GLU A 21 -14.99 3.73 5.87
C GLU A 21 -15.26 2.24 5.74
N ARG A 22 -14.98 1.70 4.55
CA ARG A 22 -14.99 0.26 4.34
C ARG A 22 -13.99 -0.31 5.35
N SER A 23 -14.43 -1.28 6.16
CA SER A 23 -13.51 -1.98 7.04
C SER A 23 -12.34 -2.50 6.18
N LYS A 24 -11.12 -2.14 6.57
CA LYS A 24 -9.93 -2.59 5.85
C LYS A 24 -9.95 -4.11 5.89
N GLN A 25 -10.07 -4.76 4.73
CA GLN A 25 -10.00 -6.21 4.65
C GLN A 25 -8.60 -6.63 5.12
N ILE A 26 -8.54 -7.19 6.33
CA ILE A 26 -7.32 -7.75 6.90
C ILE A 26 -7.04 -9.05 6.13
N ARG A 27 -5.96 -9.08 5.35
CA ARG A 27 -5.52 -10.28 4.62
C ARG A 27 -4.28 -10.85 5.29
N LEU A 28 -4.22 -12.17 5.45
CA LEU A 28 -3.04 -12.86 5.95
C LEU A 28 -1.94 -12.88 4.90
N ASN A 29 -0.68 -12.85 5.35
CA ASN A 29 0.47 -12.93 4.44
C ASN A 29 0.76 -14.38 4.04
N LEU A 30 0.05 -14.88 3.03
CA LEU A 30 0.24 -16.24 2.52
C LEU A 30 1.56 -16.43 1.76
N GLU A 31 2.23 -15.35 1.31
CA GLU A 31 3.55 -15.46 0.64
C GLU A 31 4.57 -16.09 1.58
N ARG A 32 4.47 -15.84 2.89
CA ARG A 32 5.35 -16.43 3.89
C ARG A 32 5.20 -17.95 4.03
N LEU A 33 4.13 -18.57 3.54
CA LEU A 33 3.99 -20.04 3.57
C LEU A 33 4.87 -20.74 2.52
N GLN A 34 5.42 -19.99 1.55
CA GLN A 34 6.40 -20.54 0.62
C GLN A 34 7.71 -20.92 1.33
N ASP A 35 8.04 -20.21 2.42
CA ASP A 35 9.19 -20.54 3.25
C ASP A 35 8.92 -21.79 4.09
N THR A 36 9.79 -22.79 4.01
CA THR A 36 9.61 -24.07 4.74
C THR A 36 9.69 -23.88 6.25
N ASN A 37 10.54 -22.97 6.73
CA ASN A 37 10.76 -22.70 8.15
C ASN A 37 9.57 -22.02 8.83
N THR A 38 8.95 -21.05 8.18
CA THR A 38 7.75 -20.35 8.70
C THR A 38 6.56 -21.30 8.73
N ARG A 39 6.43 -22.18 7.73
CA ARG A 39 5.41 -23.22 7.68
C ARG A 39 5.54 -24.20 8.83
N ALA A 40 6.75 -24.65 9.13
CA ALA A 40 7.01 -25.54 10.28
C ALA A 40 6.62 -24.86 11.60
N LYS A 41 7.04 -23.61 11.81
CA LYS A 41 6.68 -22.83 13.01
C LYS A 41 5.17 -22.63 13.15
N TYR A 42 4.47 -22.38 12.03
CA TYR A 42 3.02 -22.28 12.05
C TYR A 42 2.36 -23.60 12.45
N ALA A 43 2.82 -24.73 11.90
CA ALA A 43 2.30 -26.05 12.26
C ALA A 43 2.50 -26.38 13.74
N GLU A 44 3.68 -26.11 14.30
CA GLU A 44 3.97 -26.33 15.72
C GLU A 44 3.09 -25.47 16.62
N THR A 45 3.03 -24.16 16.36
CA THR A 45 2.22 -23.23 17.16
C THR A 45 0.73 -23.53 17.08
N LEU A 46 0.24 -23.93 15.91
CA LEU A 46 -1.14 -24.37 15.71
C LEU A 46 -1.41 -25.67 16.47
N SER A 47 -0.50 -26.65 16.42
CA SER A 47 -0.65 -27.89 17.19
C SER A 47 -0.77 -27.61 18.69
N THR A 48 0.03 -26.70 19.25
CA THR A 48 -0.07 -26.32 20.67
C THR A 48 -1.35 -25.56 20.97
N ALA A 49 -1.80 -24.67 20.09
CA ALA A 49 -3.02 -23.89 20.28
C ALA A 49 -4.30 -24.74 20.21
N LEU A 50 -4.26 -25.89 19.53
CA LEU A 50 -5.40 -26.80 19.39
C LEU A 50 -5.48 -27.88 20.49
N GLN A 51 -4.38 -28.16 21.21
CA GLN A 51 -4.36 -29.13 22.32
C GLN A 51 -5.43 -28.92 23.42
N PRO A 52 -5.77 -27.68 23.84
CA PRO A 52 -6.77 -27.45 24.88
C PRO A 52 -8.22 -27.48 24.38
N LEU A 53 -8.48 -27.64 23.07
CA LEU A 53 -9.84 -27.65 22.54
C LEU A 53 -10.52 -29.00 22.79
N ASP A 54 -11.50 -29.00 23.68
CA ASP A 54 -12.37 -30.15 23.89
C ASP A 54 -13.45 -30.20 22.80
N LEU A 55 -13.15 -30.90 21.70
CA LEU A 55 -14.03 -31.08 20.55
C LEU A 55 -15.28 -31.91 20.85
N LYS A 56 -15.42 -32.48 22.06
CA LYS A 56 -16.43 -33.49 22.37
C LYS A 56 -17.53 -33.04 23.33
N SER A 57 -17.37 -31.92 24.05
CA SER A 57 -18.32 -31.53 25.11
C SER A 57 -19.12 -30.24 24.86
N GLY A 58 -18.86 -29.50 23.78
CA GLY A 58 -19.54 -28.24 23.46
C GLY A 58 -20.55 -28.32 22.31
N GLU A 59 -21.45 -27.32 22.23
CA GLU A 59 -22.29 -27.10 21.04
C GLU A 59 -21.43 -26.91 19.80
N MET A 60 -21.75 -27.62 18.71
CA MET A 60 -20.96 -27.67 17.47
C MET A 60 -20.54 -26.28 16.95
N ASN A 61 -21.43 -25.30 17.03
CA ASN A 61 -21.14 -23.92 16.60
C ASN A 61 -20.03 -23.28 17.43
N THR A 62 -20.05 -23.44 18.75
CA THR A 62 -19.04 -22.86 19.65
C THR A 62 -17.69 -23.52 19.46
N VAL A 63 -17.67 -24.84 19.22
CA VAL A 63 -16.46 -25.60 18.90
C VAL A 63 -15.86 -25.12 17.57
N TRP A 64 -16.71 -24.92 16.55
CA TRP A 64 -16.28 -24.44 15.23
C TRP A 64 -15.76 -22.99 15.28
N GLU A 65 -16.46 -22.10 15.97
CA GLU A 65 -16.03 -20.71 16.17
C GLU A 65 -14.68 -20.64 16.90
N SER A 66 -14.52 -21.45 17.94
CA SER A 66 -13.26 -21.54 18.68
C SER A 66 -12.13 -22.05 17.79
N LEU A 67 -12.35 -23.16 17.06
CA LEU A 67 -11.36 -23.69 16.11
C LEU A 67 -10.94 -22.64 15.07
N SER A 68 -11.92 -22.01 14.41
CA SER A 68 -11.67 -21.00 13.39
C SER A 68 -10.90 -19.80 13.95
N SER A 69 -11.22 -19.37 15.17
CA SER A 69 -10.53 -18.26 15.84
C SER A 69 -9.09 -18.63 16.16
N HIS A 70 -8.83 -19.81 16.73
CA HIS A 70 -7.47 -20.29 17.03
C HIS A 70 -6.63 -20.42 15.75
N VAL A 71 -7.19 -20.95 14.66
CA VAL A 71 -6.50 -21.05 13.36
C VAL A 71 -6.15 -19.66 12.81
N LEU A 72 -7.09 -18.72 12.86
CA LEU A 72 -6.87 -17.36 12.35
C LEU A 72 -5.88 -16.57 13.22
N ASP A 73 -5.94 -16.69 14.53
CA ASP A 73 -5.09 -15.92 15.43
C ASP A 73 -3.65 -16.46 15.47
N THR A 74 -3.49 -17.78 15.40
CA THR A 74 -2.16 -18.39 15.17
C THR A 74 -1.59 -17.96 13.82
N ALA A 75 -2.41 -17.93 12.76
CA ALA A 75 -1.97 -17.47 11.44
C ALA A 75 -1.60 -15.98 11.46
N LYS A 76 -2.38 -15.12 12.13
CA LYS A 76 -2.05 -13.70 12.30
C LYS A 76 -0.74 -13.50 13.07
N SER A 77 -0.51 -14.29 14.11
CA SER A 77 0.71 -14.21 14.94
C SER A 77 1.96 -14.65 14.17
N THR A 78 1.86 -15.76 13.42
CA THR A 78 3.02 -16.38 12.74
C THR A 78 3.26 -15.82 11.35
N LEU A 79 2.22 -15.74 10.52
CA LEU A 79 2.31 -15.23 9.15
C LEU A 79 2.27 -13.70 9.14
N GLY A 80 1.58 -13.08 10.09
CA GLY A 80 1.35 -11.65 10.06
C GLY A 80 0.33 -11.25 9.01
N LEU A 81 0.08 -9.94 8.95
CA LEU A 81 -0.83 -9.36 7.97
C LEU A 81 -0.09 -9.05 6.67
N ARG A 82 -0.75 -9.31 5.55
CA ARG A 82 -0.27 -8.87 4.24
C ARG A 82 -0.36 -7.36 4.19
N VAL A 83 0.79 -6.71 4.24
CA VAL A 83 0.90 -5.30 3.91
C VAL A 83 0.68 -5.17 2.41
N ARG A 84 -0.19 -4.24 2.00
CA ARG A 84 -0.37 -3.93 0.59
C ARG A 84 0.96 -3.38 0.07
N LYS A 85 1.69 -4.18 -0.71
CA LYS A 85 2.77 -3.68 -1.55
C LYS A 85 2.09 -2.80 -2.59
N HIS A 86 2.25 -1.49 -2.46
CA HIS A 86 1.97 -0.61 -3.58
C HIS A 86 3.16 -0.78 -4.51
N GLU A 87 3.01 -1.61 -5.55
CA GLU A 87 3.95 -1.64 -6.66
C GLU A 87 3.86 -0.29 -7.37
N ASP A 88 4.59 0.68 -6.85
CA ASP A 88 4.76 1.96 -7.49
C ASP A 88 6.27 2.20 -7.59
N TRP A 89 6.66 2.92 -8.64
CA TRP A 89 8.06 3.21 -8.99
C TRP A 89 8.87 3.83 -7.84
N PHE A 90 8.17 4.39 -6.86
CA PHE A 90 8.74 5.06 -5.70
C PHE A 90 9.28 4.09 -4.64
N TYR A 91 8.62 2.96 -4.34
CA TYR A 91 9.00 2.10 -3.20
C TYR A 91 10.40 1.50 -3.35
N ASP A 92 10.74 1.02 -4.56
CA ASP A 92 12.06 0.42 -4.82
C ASP A 92 13.19 1.46 -4.86
N ASN A 93 12.85 2.73 -5.06
CA ASN A 93 13.81 3.83 -5.18
C ASN A 93 13.74 4.81 -3.99
N ASP A 94 12.98 4.47 -2.95
CA ASP A 94 12.62 5.37 -1.85
C ASP A 94 13.88 5.89 -1.14
N GLY A 95 14.86 5.01 -0.86
CA GLY A 95 16.12 5.40 -0.21
C GLY A 95 16.91 6.46 -0.99
N VAL A 96 17.08 6.27 -2.30
CA VAL A 96 17.85 7.20 -3.15
C VAL A 96 17.10 8.52 -3.33
N LEU A 97 15.77 8.48 -3.49
CA LEU A 97 14.96 9.69 -3.59
C LEU A 97 14.89 10.45 -2.27
N THR A 98 14.72 9.77 -1.14
CA THR A 98 14.68 10.40 0.19
C THR A 98 15.99 11.11 0.52
N ASP A 99 17.13 10.49 0.24
CA ASP A 99 18.44 11.12 0.40
C ASP A 99 18.59 12.39 -0.45
N ALA A 100 18.15 12.36 -1.71
CA ALA A 100 18.18 13.51 -2.61
C ALA A 100 17.22 14.63 -2.16
N ILE A 101 16.02 14.27 -1.69
CA ILE A 101 15.03 15.20 -1.13
C ILE A 101 15.60 15.86 0.13
N ASP A 102 16.22 15.10 1.03
CA ASP A 102 16.76 15.62 2.27
C ASP A 102 17.99 16.51 2.03
N LYS A 103 18.83 16.17 1.05
CA LYS A 103 19.88 17.07 0.56
C LYS A 103 19.28 18.40 0.06
N HIS A 104 18.25 18.35 -0.78
CA HIS A 104 17.59 19.56 -1.30
C HIS A 104 16.98 20.40 -0.17
N ARG A 105 16.29 19.77 0.79
CA ARG A 105 15.71 20.44 1.96
C ARG A 105 16.76 21.10 2.84
N ARG A 106 17.91 20.47 3.06
CA ARG A 106 19.05 21.06 3.80
C ARG A 106 19.55 22.33 3.12
N LEU A 107 19.77 22.28 1.81
CA LEU A 107 20.21 23.44 1.03
C LEU A 107 19.18 24.57 1.04
N LEU A 108 17.88 24.24 0.94
CA LEU A 108 16.81 25.23 1.03
C LEU A 108 16.77 25.94 2.38
N LYS A 109 16.92 25.18 3.49
CA LYS A 109 16.99 25.74 4.86
C LYS A 109 18.22 26.63 5.06
N GLN A 110 19.35 26.28 4.45
CA GLN A 110 20.56 27.10 4.52
C GLN A 110 20.38 28.39 3.71
N HIS A 111 19.86 28.29 2.49
CA HIS A 111 19.57 29.44 1.64
C HIS A 111 18.63 30.44 2.34
N SER A 112 17.55 29.96 2.98
CA SER A 112 16.60 30.82 3.69
C SER A 112 17.20 31.54 4.90
N ARG A 113 18.33 31.07 5.45
CA ARG A 113 18.99 31.68 6.60
C ARG A 113 20.07 32.68 6.20
N THR A 114 20.80 32.42 5.12
CA THR A 114 22.02 33.17 4.78
C THR A 114 21.87 34.08 3.57
N HIS A 115 20.81 33.93 2.76
CA HIS A 115 20.54 34.73 1.54
C HIS A 115 21.77 34.91 0.61
N GLN A 116 22.65 33.90 0.53
CA GLN A 116 23.86 33.97 -0.28
C GLN A 116 23.59 33.61 -1.75
N SER A 117 24.06 34.44 -2.69
CA SER A 117 23.90 34.23 -4.13
C SER A 117 24.50 32.91 -4.65
N GLY A 118 25.61 32.43 -4.06
CA GLY A 118 26.21 31.13 -4.40
C GLY A 118 25.30 29.92 -4.10
N SER A 119 24.45 30.04 -3.06
CA SER A 119 23.55 28.98 -2.61
C SER A 119 22.39 28.72 -3.60
N VAL A 120 22.05 29.68 -4.48
CA VAL A 120 21.01 29.49 -5.50
C VAL A 120 21.44 28.50 -6.58
N LYS A 121 22.72 28.50 -6.98
CA LYS A 121 23.23 27.56 -8.00
C LYS A 121 23.22 26.13 -7.50
N GLU A 122 23.64 25.92 -6.25
CA GLU A 122 23.62 24.61 -5.60
C GLU A 122 22.19 24.10 -5.41
N LEU A 123 21.27 25.00 -5.03
CA LEU A 123 19.84 24.65 -4.92
C LEU A 123 19.28 24.21 -6.27
N ARG A 124 19.54 24.96 -7.36
CA ARG A 124 19.11 24.59 -8.71
C ARG A 124 19.70 23.25 -9.15
N HIS A 125 20.98 23.01 -8.87
CA HIS A 125 21.62 21.75 -9.20
C HIS A 125 20.98 20.59 -8.42
N SER A 126 20.72 20.75 -7.12
CA SER A 126 20.05 19.72 -6.31
C SER A 126 18.62 19.41 -6.77
N ASP A 127 17.87 20.43 -7.23
CA ASP A 127 16.53 20.25 -7.79
C ASP A 127 16.58 19.52 -9.14
N LEU A 128 17.57 19.86 -9.99
CA LEU A 128 17.77 19.15 -11.26
C LEU A 128 18.10 17.67 -11.05
N GLU A 129 19.01 17.37 -10.12
CA GLU A 129 19.39 15.98 -9.79
C GLU A 129 18.20 15.21 -9.22
N LEU A 130 17.43 15.81 -8.30
CA LEU A 130 16.21 15.18 -7.76
C LEU A 130 15.20 14.86 -8.87
N ARG A 131 14.93 15.83 -9.76
CA ARG A 131 14.01 15.63 -10.89
C ARG A 131 14.51 14.56 -11.85
N LYS A 132 15.82 14.50 -12.10
CA LYS A 132 16.44 13.50 -12.96
C LYS A 132 16.30 12.10 -12.37
N LEU A 133 16.64 11.92 -11.09
CA LEU A 133 16.50 10.65 -10.37
C LEU A 133 15.06 10.17 -10.34
N ALA A 134 14.11 11.07 -10.02
CA ALA A 134 12.68 10.73 -10.01
C ALA A 134 12.18 10.28 -11.39
N ARG A 135 12.60 10.95 -12.47
CA ARG A 135 12.26 10.52 -13.84
C ARG A 135 12.86 9.17 -14.16
N GLN A 136 14.15 8.96 -13.89
CA GLN A 136 14.82 7.69 -14.19
C GLN A 136 14.19 6.51 -13.43
N ALA A 137 13.89 6.69 -12.15
CA ALA A 137 13.21 5.68 -11.34
C ALA A 137 11.83 5.32 -11.92
N LYS A 138 11.04 6.35 -12.25
CA LYS A 138 9.72 6.20 -12.87
C LYS A 138 9.79 5.54 -14.24
N ASP A 139 10.69 5.99 -15.11
CA ASP A 139 10.83 5.48 -16.48
C ASP A 139 11.29 4.02 -16.47
N LYS A 140 12.24 3.67 -15.60
CA LYS A 140 12.68 2.28 -15.40
C LYS A 140 11.52 1.38 -14.99
N TRP A 141 10.70 1.83 -14.05
CA TRP A 141 9.54 1.06 -13.59
C TRP A 141 8.51 0.87 -14.71
N TRP A 142 8.17 1.93 -15.46
CA TRP A 142 7.24 1.80 -16.59
C TRP A 142 7.78 0.92 -17.71
N GLN A 143 9.08 0.96 -17.98
CA GLN A 143 9.71 0.07 -18.95
C GLN A 143 9.61 -1.40 -18.53
N GLU A 144 9.90 -1.70 -17.26
CA GLU A 144 9.79 -3.07 -16.76
C GLU A 144 8.34 -3.54 -16.71
N LYS A 145 7.40 -2.68 -16.29
CA LYS A 145 5.96 -2.99 -16.29
C LYS A 145 5.44 -3.23 -17.71
N ALA A 146 5.85 -2.41 -18.68
CA ALA A 146 5.49 -2.60 -20.07
C ALA A 146 6.06 -3.92 -20.63
N ARG A 147 7.31 -4.26 -20.27
CA ARG A 147 7.95 -5.53 -20.67
C ARG A 147 7.19 -6.73 -20.07
N GLN A 148 6.79 -6.65 -18.81
CA GLN A 148 5.98 -7.68 -18.16
C GLN A 148 4.62 -7.83 -18.84
N MET A 149 3.90 -6.73 -19.10
CA MET A 149 2.61 -6.76 -19.79
C MET A 149 2.72 -7.35 -21.19
N GLN A 150 3.78 -6.99 -21.93
CA GLN A 150 4.05 -7.56 -23.25
C GLN A 150 4.30 -9.07 -23.17
N TRP A 151 5.13 -9.51 -22.22
CA TRP A 151 5.41 -10.93 -22.02
C TRP A 151 4.16 -11.74 -21.64
N LEU A 152 3.28 -11.20 -20.78
CA LEU A 152 2.00 -11.82 -20.42
C LEU A 152 1.07 -11.95 -21.63
N ALA A 153 1.04 -10.94 -22.49
CA ALA A 153 0.28 -10.99 -23.74
C ALA A 153 0.85 -12.05 -24.70
N ASP A 154 2.18 -12.07 -24.88
CA ASP A 154 2.87 -13.01 -25.79
C ASP A 154 2.74 -14.48 -25.33
N THR A 155 2.69 -14.72 -24.02
CA THR A 155 2.52 -16.06 -23.43
C THR A 155 1.07 -16.48 -23.23
N ASN A 156 0.11 -15.66 -23.66
CA ASN A 156 -1.34 -15.88 -23.53
C ASN A 156 -1.81 -16.07 -22.07
N GLN A 157 -1.13 -15.44 -21.11
CA GLN A 157 -1.51 -15.45 -19.68
C GLN A 157 -2.53 -14.35 -19.38
N LEU A 158 -3.67 -14.39 -20.07
CA LEU A 158 -4.70 -13.33 -20.03
C LEU A 158 -5.22 -13.05 -18.61
N GLY A 159 -5.31 -14.07 -17.75
CA GLY A 159 -5.75 -13.89 -16.36
C GLY A 159 -4.83 -13.01 -15.53
N GLU A 160 -3.51 -13.15 -15.69
CA GLU A 160 -2.52 -12.30 -15.02
C GLU A 160 -2.42 -10.93 -15.69
N PHE A 161 -2.56 -10.86 -17.02
CA PHE A 161 -2.59 -9.60 -17.76
C PHE A 161 -3.71 -8.67 -17.27
N TYR A 162 -4.95 -9.16 -17.17
CA TYR A 162 -6.08 -8.35 -16.69
C TYR A 162 -6.07 -8.09 -15.18
N ALA A 163 -5.24 -8.80 -14.41
CA ALA A 163 -5.02 -8.47 -13.00
C ALA A 163 -4.09 -7.27 -12.81
N GLU A 164 -3.30 -6.93 -13.84
CA GLU A 164 -2.29 -5.86 -13.84
C GLU A 164 -2.77 -4.55 -14.49
N VAL A 165 -3.89 -4.58 -15.23
CA VAL A 165 -4.53 -3.42 -15.89
C VAL A 165 -5.61 -2.81 -14.98
#